data_AF-A0A7L8KAN7-F1
#
_entry.id   AF-A0A7L8KAN7-F1
#
_cell.length_a   1.000
_cell.length_b   1.000
_cell.length_c   1.000
_cell.angle_alpha   90.00
_cell.angle_beta   90.00
_cell.angle_gamma   90.00
#
_symmetry.space_group_name_H-M   'P 1'
#
loop_
_entity.id
_entity.type
_entity.pdbx_description
1 polymer ?
#
loop_
_entity_poly.entity_id
_entity_poly.type
_entity_poly.pdbx_seq_one_letter_code
_entity_poly.pdbx_strand_id
1 'polypeptide(L)'
;MGNHTFLMASLRDTVGSNMSFHCVDGAGYTTNIDKAHTFTKEEAQKYWDHARSFDLPVSLHCISALSVYHVDCQNVPAETMLVEGCEQYVGFKKSRWDGNDLYWLCADGAPVTDFERAKIYSKPDLSRDDTIWLPFTVADVVKRRTFAVDALNRRTMIQSKGLVMPGWLKRENRRKANFTGKVRWNCPGCGKIHWQLNPYDFDGCAHWDCPEYVRRFED
;
A
#
# COMPACT_ATOMS: atom_id res chain seq x y z
N MET A 1 3.02 -22.15 21.04
CA MET A 1 3.00 -21.23 19.89
C MET A 1 1.79 -20.35 20.04
N GLY A 2 1.92 -19.02 19.97
CA GLY A 2 0.75 -18.14 20.10
C GLY A 2 -0.18 -18.31 18.91
N ASN A 3 -1.49 -18.36 19.15
CA ASN A 3 -2.50 -18.33 18.09
C ASN A 3 -2.45 -16.95 17.43
N HIS A 4 -1.76 -16.87 16.29
CA HIS A 4 -1.67 -15.64 15.49
C HIS A 4 -2.72 -15.68 14.39
N THR A 5 -3.44 -14.57 14.24
CA THR A 5 -4.37 -14.32 13.13
C THR A 5 -3.78 -13.34 12.13
N PHE A 6 -4.18 -13.47 10.88
CA PHE A 6 -3.63 -12.73 9.75
C PHE A 6 -4.74 -12.22 8.84
N LEU A 7 -4.46 -11.12 8.15
CA LEU A 7 -5.26 -10.62 7.03
C LEU A 7 -4.44 -10.79 5.74
N MET A 8 -5.09 -11.08 4.61
CA MET A 8 -4.41 -11.04 3.32
C MET A 8 -4.48 -9.62 2.77
N ALA A 9 -3.33 -8.99 2.65
CA ALA A 9 -3.19 -7.67 2.07
C ALA A 9 -2.84 -7.78 0.58
N SER A 10 -3.37 -6.85 -0.23
CA SER A 10 -2.92 -6.59 -1.61
C SER A 10 -2.13 -5.29 -1.63
N LEU A 11 -0.89 -5.36 -2.12
CA LEU A 11 -0.04 -4.18 -2.36
C LEU A 11 -0.34 -3.47 -3.68
N ARG A 12 -1.27 -3.99 -4.47
CA ARG A 12 -1.67 -3.40 -5.75
C ARG A 12 -2.96 -2.61 -5.64
N ASP A 13 -3.93 -3.12 -4.87
CA ASP A 13 -5.29 -2.58 -4.81
C ASP A 13 -5.46 -1.61 -3.62
N THR A 14 -4.40 -0.86 -3.29
CA THR A 14 -4.36 0.16 -2.23
C THR A 14 -5.19 1.39 -2.62
N VAL A 15 -5.79 2.07 -1.65
CA VAL A 15 -6.60 3.29 -1.90
C VAL A 15 -6.05 4.43 -1.05
N GLY A 16 -5.52 5.45 -1.72
CA GLY A 16 -4.71 6.48 -1.06
C GLY A 16 -3.50 5.84 -0.37
N SER A 17 -3.20 6.29 0.84
CA SER A 17 -2.15 5.69 1.67
C SER A 17 -2.55 4.38 2.37
N ASN A 18 -3.80 3.91 2.22
CA ASN A 18 -4.27 2.73 2.94
C ASN A 18 -3.97 1.41 2.25
N MET A 19 -3.58 0.44 3.08
CA MET A 19 -3.49 -0.96 2.70
C MET A 19 -4.88 -1.55 2.54
N SER A 20 -4.99 -2.42 1.54
CA SER A 20 -6.24 -3.06 1.16
C SER A 20 -6.16 -4.55 1.47
N PHE A 21 -7.25 -5.12 1.96
CA PHE A 21 -7.34 -6.48 2.44
C PHE A 21 -8.43 -7.25 1.71
N HIS A 22 -8.26 -8.56 1.57
CA HIS A 22 -9.33 -9.41 1.06
C HIS A 22 -10.55 -9.36 1.99
N CYS A 23 -11.71 -9.05 1.43
CA CYS A 23 -12.99 -9.10 2.14
C CYS A 23 -13.34 -10.52 2.56
N VAL A 24 -14.20 -10.62 3.58
CA VAL A 24 -14.91 -11.87 3.90
C VAL A 24 -15.63 -12.38 2.64
N ASP A 25 -15.69 -13.70 2.48
CA ASP A 25 -16.37 -14.41 1.38
C ASP A 25 -15.92 -14.04 -0.05
N GLY A 26 -14.72 -13.48 -0.20
CA GLY A 26 -14.18 -13.15 -1.53
C GLY A 26 -14.86 -11.97 -2.22
N ALA A 27 -15.56 -11.11 -1.47
CA ALA A 27 -16.26 -9.92 -1.96
C ALA A 27 -15.34 -8.76 -2.41
N GLY A 28 -14.20 -9.07 -3.01
CA GLY A 28 -13.20 -8.09 -3.44
C GLY A 28 -12.26 -7.66 -2.32
N TYR A 29 -11.95 -6.36 -2.28
CA TYR A 29 -11.01 -5.78 -1.33
C TYR A 29 -11.66 -4.68 -0.48
N THR A 30 -11.11 -4.48 0.71
CA THR A 30 -11.52 -3.44 1.63
C THR A 30 -10.33 -2.83 2.35
N THR A 31 -10.40 -1.53 2.57
CA THR A 31 -9.49 -0.79 3.45
C THR A 31 -10.01 -0.72 4.90
N ASN A 32 -11.21 -1.27 5.17
CA ASN A 32 -11.74 -1.42 6.51
C ASN A 32 -11.30 -2.76 7.10
N ILE A 33 -10.41 -2.70 8.10
CA ILE A 33 -9.86 -3.88 8.80
C ILE A 33 -10.99 -4.78 9.34
N ASP A 34 -12.09 -4.19 9.81
CA ASP A 34 -13.20 -4.90 10.45
C ASP A 34 -14.07 -5.69 9.45
N LYS A 35 -13.89 -5.43 8.15
CA LYS A 35 -14.57 -6.16 7.06
C LYS A 35 -13.65 -7.17 6.35
N ALA A 36 -12.41 -7.29 6.80
CA ALA A 36 -11.43 -8.18 6.18
C ALA A 36 -11.60 -9.63 6.65
N HIS A 37 -11.31 -10.59 5.77
CA HIS A 37 -11.27 -12.00 6.14
C HIS A 37 -10.08 -12.29 7.04
N THR A 38 -10.35 -12.97 8.17
CA THR A 38 -9.33 -13.36 9.13
C THR A 38 -8.90 -14.80 8.91
N PHE A 39 -7.60 -15.00 8.72
CA PHE A 39 -6.98 -16.31 8.50
C PHE A 39 -6.26 -16.76 9.77
N THR A 40 -6.31 -18.07 10.04
CA THR A 40 -5.33 -18.72 10.91
C THR A 40 -3.95 -18.69 10.27
N LYS A 41 -2.91 -19.04 11.03
CA LYS A 41 -1.55 -19.10 10.52
C LYS A 41 -1.42 -20.10 9.36
N GLU A 42 -2.00 -21.28 9.52
CA GLU A 42 -1.93 -22.37 8.55
C GLU A 42 -2.65 -22.00 7.25
N GLU A 43 -3.84 -21.40 7.35
CA GLU A 43 -4.58 -20.90 6.19
C GLU A 43 -3.84 -19.76 5.50
N ALA A 44 -3.27 -18.82 6.26
CA ALA A 44 -2.50 -17.72 5.71
C ALA A 44 -1.26 -18.19 4.95
N GLN A 45 -0.52 -19.17 5.49
CA GLN A 45 0.63 -19.76 4.79
C GLN A 45 0.19 -20.46 3.51
N LYS A 46 -0.84 -21.32 3.59
CA LYS A 46 -1.37 -22.04 2.44
C LYS A 46 -1.85 -21.09 1.35
N TYR A 47 -2.50 -20.00 1.72
CA TYR A 47 -2.91 -18.96 0.77
C TYR A 47 -1.70 -18.31 0.12
N TRP A 48 -0.72 -17.86 0.92
CA TRP A 48 0.45 -17.14 0.43
C TRP A 48 1.31 -17.99 -0.52
N ASP A 49 1.41 -19.29 -0.27
CA ASP A 49 2.14 -20.24 -1.12
C ASP A 49 1.62 -20.27 -2.57
N HIS A 50 0.39 -19.84 -2.81
CA HIS A 50 -0.25 -19.80 -4.14
C HIS A 50 -0.75 -18.40 -4.56
N ALA A 51 -0.52 -17.37 -3.74
CA ALA A 51 -1.02 -16.03 -3.99
C ALA A 51 -0.24 -15.31 -5.11
N ARG A 52 -0.69 -14.11 -5.49
CA ARG A 52 0.06 -13.28 -6.46
C ARG A 52 1.25 -12.61 -5.76
N SER A 53 2.22 -12.12 -6.53
CA SER A 53 3.48 -11.58 -5.97
C SER A 53 3.33 -10.28 -5.17
N PHE A 54 2.17 -9.64 -5.28
CA PHE A 54 1.80 -8.45 -4.52
C PHE A 54 0.79 -8.74 -3.39
N ASP A 55 0.36 -9.99 -3.23
CA ASP A 55 -0.47 -10.40 -2.10
C ASP A 55 0.41 -10.98 -0.98
N LEU A 56 0.11 -10.63 0.25
CA LEU A 56 0.86 -11.12 1.40
C LEU A 56 0.04 -11.14 2.69
N PRO A 57 0.28 -12.14 3.55
CA PRO A 57 -0.32 -12.21 4.87
C PRO A 57 0.32 -11.18 5.80
N VAL A 58 -0.48 -10.51 6.62
CA VAL A 58 0.00 -9.57 7.64
C VAL A 58 -0.70 -9.85 8.95
N SER A 59 0.04 -9.82 10.06
CA SER A 59 -0.51 -10.07 11.39
C SER A 59 -1.59 -9.06 11.76
N LEU A 60 -2.80 -9.57 12.06
CA LEU A 60 -3.92 -8.75 12.50
C LEU A 60 -3.58 -7.98 13.77
N HIS A 61 -2.93 -8.64 14.74
CA HIS A 61 -2.50 -7.98 15.97
C HIS A 61 -1.59 -6.76 15.72
N CYS A 62 -0.59 -6.90 14.83
CA CYS A 62 0.29 -5.79 14.49
C CYS A 62 -0.43 -4.68 13.73
N ILE A 63 -1.35 -5.05 12.84
CA ILE A 63 -2.19 -4.09 12.11
C ILE A 63 -3.07 -3.30 13.07
N SER A 64 -3.81 -3.98 13.95
CA SER A 64 -4.71 -3.33 14.90
C SER A 64 -3.97 -2.41 15.89
N ALA A 65 -2.71 -2.72 16.22
CA ALA A 65 -1.90 -1.87 17.10
C ALA A 65 -1.45 -0.55 16.44
N LEU A 66 -1.47 -0.47 15.12
CA LEU A 66 -1.03 0.69 14.33
C LEU A 66 -2.16 1.27 13.48
N SER A 67 -3.37 0.75 13.64
CA SER A 67 -4.52 1.21 12.86
C SER A 67 -5.02 2.53 13.39
N VAL A 68 -5.45 3.39 12.48
CA VAL A 68 -6.09 4.67 12.79
C VAL A 68 -7.51 4.70 12.22
N TYR A 69 -8.32 5.63 12.70
CA TYR A 69 -9.66 5.82 12.19
C TYR A 69 -9.66 6.79 11.02
N HIS A 70 -10.19 6.35 9.90
CA HIS A 70 -10.47 7.21 8.77
C HIS A 70 -11.98 7.24 8.49
N VAL A 71 -12.40 8.23 7.72
CA VAL A 71 -13.78 8.41 7.26
C VAL A 71 -13.76 8.56 5.76
N ASP A 72 -14.51 7.69 5.10
CA ASP A 72 -14.64 7.67 3.64
C ASP A 72 -15.57 8.79 3.17
N CYS A 73 -15.11 9.60 2.24
CA CYS A 73 -15.83 10.74 1.68
C CYS A 73 -17.16 10.34 1.01
N GLN A 74 -17.31 9.09 0.59
CA GLN A 74 -18.54 8.56 -0.03
C GLN A 74 -19.66 8.31 0.99
N ASN A 75 -19.34 8.25 2.29
CA ASN A 75 -20.28 7.88 3.35
C ASN A 75 -20.74 9.07 4.21
N VAL A 76 -20.37 10.30 3.84
CA VAL A 76 -20.78 11.52 4.53
C VAL A 76 -21.35 12.56 3.57
N PRO A 77 -22.13 13.54 4.06
CA PRO A 77 -22.59 14.65 3.23
C PRO A 77 -21.42 15.45 2.66
N ALA A 78 -21.55 15.85 1.38
CA ALA A 78 -20.59 16.71 0.69
C ALA A 78 -20.82 18.22 0.96
N GLU A 79 -21.76 18.56 1.85
CA GLU A 79 -22.14 19.92 2.19
C GLU A 79 -22.25 20.09 3.70
N THR A 80 -22.12 21.33 4.17
CA THR A 80 -22.20 21.66 5.60
C THR A 80 -23.58 21.33 6.14
N MET A 81 -23.61 20.56 7.23
CA MET A 81 -24.83 20.16 7.91
C MET A 81 -24.95 20.88 9.25
N LEU A 82 -25.94 21.77 9.38
CA LEU A 82 -26.25 22.46 10.63
C LEU A 82 -27.43 21.77 11.31
N VAL A 83 -27.30 21.49 12.60
CA VAL A 83 -28.31 20.81 13.40
C VAL A 83 -28.56 21.64 14.65
N GLU A 84 -29.82 21.97 14.89
CA GLU A 84 -30.22 22.74 16.05
C GLU A 84 -29.85 22.00 17.34
N GLY A 85 -29.26 22.73 18.31
CA GLY A 85 -28.82 22.15 19.58
C GLY A 85 -27.56 21.27 19.50
N CYS A 86 -26.90 21.16 18.35
CA CYS A 86 -25.64 20.44 18.25
C CYS A 86 -24.47 21.27 18.81
N GLU A 87 -23.71 20.69 19.72
CA GLU A 87 -22.57 21.33 20.39
C GLU A 87 -21.22 20.74 19.96
N GLN A 88 -21.20 19.80 19.01
CA GLN A 88 -19.99 19.09 18.60
C GLN A 88 -19.92 18.95 17.09
N TYR A 89 -19.01 19.71 16.49
CA TYR A 89 -18.76 19.75 15.06
C TYR A 89 -17.33 19.37 14.74
N VAL A 90 -17.16 18.77 13.57
CA VAL A 90 -15.86 18.55 12.93
C VAL A 90 -15.87 19.21 11.55
N GLY A 91 -14.74 19.79 11.17
CA GLY A 91 -14.55 20.38 9.85
C GLY A 91 -13.56 19.57 9.04
N PHE A 92 -13.85 19.35 7.76
CA PHE A 92 -12.92 18.74 6.81
C PHE A 92 -12.75 19.58 5.56
N LYS A 93 -11.62 19.43 4.87
CA LYS A 93 -11.31 20.18 3.65
C LYS A 93 -12.17 19.74 2.48
N LYS A 94 -12.87 20.71 1.87
CA LYS A 94 -13.70 20.49 0.70
C LYS A 94 -12.86 19.99 -0.48
N SER A 95 -13.36 18.96 -1.16
CA SER A 95 -12.75 18.41 -2.39
C SER A 95 -11.27 17.99 -2.26
N ARG A 96 -10.85 17.56 -1.06
CA ARG A 96 -9.49 17.13 -0.75
C ARG A 96 -9.55 15.80 0.00
N TRP A 97 -8.92 14.76 -0.55
CA TRP A 97 -8.93 13.41 0.02
C TRP A 97 -7.61 12.68 -0.20
N ASP A 98 -7.26 11.77 0.70
CA ASP A 98 -6.23 10.75 0.47
C ASP A 98 -6.90 9.44 0.06
N GLY A 99 -6.91 9.16 -1.26
CA GLY A 99 -7.81 8.16 -1.81
C GLY A 99 -9.26 8.56 -1.52
N ASN A 100 -9.89 7.87 -0.57
CA ASN A 100 -11.25 8.17 -0.12
C ASN A 100 -11.30 8.92 1.22
N ASP A 101 -10.18 9.11 1.92
CA ASP A 101 -10.21 9.59 3.29
C ASP A 101 -10.21 11.10 3.39
N LEU A 102 -11.08 11.62 4.25
CA LEU A 102 -11.24 13.04 4.50
C LEU A 102 -10.04 13.62 5.25
N TYR A 103 -9.65 14.85 4.86
CA TYR A 103 -8.68 15.65 5.61
C TYR A 103 -9.38 16.54 6.65
N TRP A 104 -9.28 16.17 7.91
CA TRP A 104 -9.84 16.87 9.06
C TRP A 104 -9.01 18.07 9.48
N LEU A 105 -9.70 19.14 9.88
CA LEU A 105 -9.06 20.23 10.61
C LEU A 105 -8.58 19.71 11.96
N CYS A 106 -7.33 20.01 12.31
CA CYS A 106 -6.74 19.69 13.61
C CYS A 106 -6.43 20.98 14.38
N ALA A 107 -6.14 20.86 15.68
CA ALA A 107 -5.84 22.00 16.53
C ALA A 107 -4.49 22.66 16.17
N ASP A 108 -3.51 21.86 15.74
CA ASP A 108 -2.09 22.22 15.79
C ASP A 108 -1.41 22.30 14.40
N GLY A 109 -2.17 22.47 13.32
CA GLY A 109 -1.57 22.77 12.01
C GLY A 109 -2.29 22.19 10.80
N ALA A 110 -1.53 21.46 9.98
CA ALA A 110 -2.01 20.95 8.70
C ALA A 110 -3.14 19.93 8.89
N PRO A 111 -4.12 19.88 7.97
CA PRO A 111 -5.17 18.87 8.02
C PRO A 111 -4.61 17.44 8.06
N VAL A 112 -5.26 16.57 8.82
CA VAL A 112 -4.86 15.17 9.02
C VAL A 112 -5.99 14.23 8.61
N THR A 113 -5.67 13.03 8.15
CA THR A 113 -6.70 12.05 7.79
C THR A 113 -7.25 11.31 9.01
N ASP A 114 -6.40 11.06 10.02
CA ASP A 114 -6.78 10.39 11.26
C ASP A 114 -7.87 11.17 12.01
N PHE A 115 -9.06 10.59 12.05
CA PHE A 115 -10.26 11.19 12.61
C PHE A 115 -10.17 11.39 14.13
N GLU A 116 -9.41 10.57 14.86
CA GLU A 116 -9.22 10.77 16.30
C GLU A 116 -8.45 12.05 16.63
N ARG A 117 -7.72 12.58 15.64
CA ARG A 117 -6.97 13.85 15.75
C ARG A 117 -7.76 15.05 15.21
N ALA A 118 -8.99 14.84 14.75
CA ALA A 118 -9.87 15.92 14.32
C ALA A 118 -10.20 16.83 15.52
N LYS A 119 -10.11 18.15 15.30
CA LYS A 119 -10.55 19.10 16.32
C LYS A 119 -12.07 19.13 16.37
N ILE A 120 -12.61 18.99 17.58
CA ILE A 120 -14.02 19.18 17.86
C ILE A 120 -14.26 20.66 18.17
N TYR A 121 -15.25 21.24 17.49
CA TYR A 121 -15.65 22.63 17.63
C TYR A 121 -17.05 22.70 18.23
N SER A 122 -17.30 23.68 19.09
CA SER A 122 -18.64 23.90 19.66
C SER A 122 -19.64 24.42 18.64
N LYS A 123 -19.15 25.05 17.58
CA LYS A 123 -19.93 25.56 16.45
C LYS A 123 -19.08 25.57 15.17
N PRO A 124 -19.69 25.44 14.00
CA PRO A 124 -18.98 25.56 12.74
C PRO A 124 -18.53 27.00 12.48
N ASP A 125 -17.35 27.15 11.89
CA ASP A 125 -16.85 28.44 11.41
C ASP A 125 -17.19 28.60 9.92
N LEU A 126 -18.33 29.26 9.67
CA LEU A 126 -18.89 29.47 8.33
C LEU A 126 -18.13 30.52 7.52
N SER A 127 -17.13 31.20 8.10
CA SER A 127 -16.24 32.07 7.33
C SER A 127 -15.26 31.31 6.44
N ARG A 128 -15.09 29.99 6.68
CA ARG A 128 -14.20 29.10 5.93
C ARG A 128 -14.94 28.41 4.78
N ASP A 129 -14.84 28.99 3.59
CA ASP A 129 -15.42 28.48 2.35
C ASP A 129 -14.82 27.15 1.88
N ASP A 130 -13.58 26.88 2.25
CA ASP A 130 -12.83 25.67 1.92
C ASP A 130 -13.10 24.48 2.87
N THR A 131 -14.05 24.62 3.80
CA THR A 131 -14.32 23.67 4.86
C THR A 131 -15.79 23.26 4.88
N ILE A 132 -16.04 21.95 4.95
CA ILE A 132 -17.36 21.38 5.19
C ILE A 132 -17.46 21.00 6.66
N TRP A 133 -18.57 21.38 7.29
CA TRP A 133 -18.82 21.11 8.71
C TRP A 133 -19.91 20.05 8.88
N LEU A 134 -19.61 19.05 9.71
CA LEU A 134 -20.56 17.99 10.06
C LEU A 134 -20.68 17.87 11.58
N PRO A 135 -21.86 17.51 12.11
CA PRO A 135 -21.96 17.02 13.47
C PRO A 135 -20.96 15.87 13.68
N PHE A 136 -20.24 15.87 14.80
CA PHE A 136 -19.23 14.85 15.11
C PHE A 136 -19.79 13.42 14.96
N THR A 137 -21.02 13.21 15.43
CA THR A 137 -21.71 11.92 15.41
C THR A 137 -21.92 11.37 14.00
N VAL A 138 -22.12 12.22 12.99
CA VAL A 138 -22.33 11.79 11.60
C VAL A 138 -21.06 11.14 11.05
N ALA A 139 -19.90 11.75 11.31
CA ALA A 139 -18.61 11.19 10.91
C ALA A 139 -18.22 9.98 11.77
N ASP A 140 -18.50 10.04 13.07
CA ASP A 140 -18.13 8.99 14.03
C ASP A 140 -18.84 7.65 13.77
N VAL A 141 -20.10 7.68 13.33
CA VAL A 141 -20.88 6.48 13.00
C VAL A 141 -20.30 5.70 11.82
N VAL A 142 -19.72 6.40 10.84
CA VAL A 142 -19.22 5.79 9.59
C VAL A 142 -17.70 5.63 9.56
N LYS A 143 -17.01 5.97 10.65
CA LYS A 143 -15.56 5.79 10.75
C LYS A 143 -15.17 4.32 10.64
N ARG A 144 -13.98 4.07 10.09
CA ARG A 144 -13.44 2.72 9.86
C ARG A 144 -12.00 2.64 10.31
N ARG A 145 -11.60 1.48 10.84
CA ARG A 145 -10.20 1.20 11.16
C ARG A 145 -9.43 0.86 9.88
N THR A 146 -8.29 1.49 9.73
CA THR A 146 -7.45 1.39 8.52
C THR A 146 -5.99 1.22 8.88
N PHE A 147 -5.16 0.85 7.91
CA PHE A 147 -3.72 0.69 8.12
C PHE A 147 -2.95 1.29 6.95
N ALA A 148 -1.96 2.13 7.24
CA ALA A 148 -1.14 2.77 6.21
C ALA A 148 -0.15 1.76 5.58
N VAL A 149 -0.06 1.72 4.25
CA VAL A 149 0.85 0.80 3.54
C VAL A 149 2.30 0.99 3.96
N ASP A 150 2.71 2.24 4.16
CA ASP A 150 4.09 2.59 4.52
C ASP A 150 4.49 2.12 5.93
N ALA A 151 3.51 1.83 6.79
CA ALA A 151 3.77 1.22 8.10
C ALA A 151 4.06 -0.28 8.03
N LEU A 152 3.93 -0.91 6.85
CA LEU A 152 4.17 -2.35 6.67
C LEU A 152 5.63 -2.71 6.93
N ASN A 153 5.86 -3.46 8.02
CA ASN A 153 7.14 -4.08 8.30
C ASN A 153 7.05 -5.59 8.11
N ARG A 154 7.50 -6.10 6.96
CA ARG A 154 7.41 -7.53 6.62
C ARG A 154 8.16 -8.43 7.61
N ARG A 155 9.24 -7.94 8.24
CA ARG A 155 10.02 -8.73 9.20
C ARG A 155 9.23 -8.93 10.50
N THR A 156 8.66 -7.86 11.05
CA THR A 156 7.95 -7.92 12.33
C THR A 156 6.52 -8.42 12.17
N MET A 157 5.82 -8.04 11.10
CA MET A 157 4.39 -8.30 10.93
C MET A 157 4.09 -9.65 10.25
N ILE A 158 5.10 -10.31 9.67
CA ILE A 158 4.92 -11.56 8.90
C ILE A 158 5.89 -12.62 9.38
N GLN A 159 7.20 -12.38 9.18
CA GLN A 159 8.23 -13.39 9.44
C GLN A 159 8.38 -13.71 10.93
N SER A 160 8.35 -12.69 11.80
CA SER A 160 8.41 -12.89 13.25
C SER A 160 7.21 -13.65 13.80
N LYS A 161 6.10 -13.69 13.05
CA LYS A 161 4.89 -14.46 13.38
C LYS A 161 4.92 -15.89 12.81
N GLY A 162 6.05 -16.28 12.23
CA GLY A 162 6.34 -17.64 11.80
C GLY A 162 5.79 -18.01 10.42
N LEU A 163 5.41 -17.02 9.60
CA LEU A 163 5.12 -17.22 8.18
C LEU A 163 6.41 -17.13 7.35
N VAL A 164 6.52 -17.96 6.33
CA VAL A 164 7.71 -18.09 5.49
C VAL A 164 7.38 -17.65 4.06
N MET A 165 8.23 -16.79 3.51
CA MET A 165 8.08 -16.34 2.13
C MET A 165 8.15 -17.53 1.16
N PRO A 166 7.16 -17.71 0.27
CA PRO A 166 7.15 -18.80 -0.70
C PRO A 166 8.41 -18.81 -1.57
N GLY A 167 8.89 -20.01 -1.89
CA GLY A 167 10.12 -20.18 -2.66
C GLY A 167 10.04 -19.58 -4.07
N TRP A 168 8.87 -19.63 -4.71
CA TRP A 168 8.64 -19.01 -6.03
C TRP A 168 8.73 -17.49 -5.94
N LEU A 169 8.13 -16.87 -4.92
CA LEU A 169 8.14 -15.43 -4.70
C LEU A 169 9.56 -14.93 -4.40
N LYS A 170 10.31 -15.69 -3.60
CA LYS A 170 11.73 -15.41 -3.34
C LYS A 170 12.57 -15.42 -4.62
N ARG A 171 12.32 -16.36 -5.53
CA ARG A 171 13.01 -16.42 -6.85
C ARG A 171 12.59 -15.26 -7.74
N GLU A 172 11.31 -14.94 -7.80
CA GLU A 172 10.80 -13.81 -8.58
C GLU A 172 11.38 -12.48 -8.11
N ASN A 173 11.36 -12.21 -6.79
CA ASN A 173 11.93 -11.00 -6.21
C ASN A 173 13.43 -10.86 -6.54
N ARG A 174 14.18 -11.97 -6.50
CA ARG A 174 15.60 -11.97 -6.91
C ARG A 174 15.77 -11.66 -8.39
N ARG A 175 14.92 -12.23 -9.27
CA ARG A 175 14.95 -11.94 -10.70
C ARG A 175 14.66 -10.47 -10.98
N LYS A 176 13.64 -9.90 -10.33
CA LYS A 176 13.29 -8.47 -10.46
C LYS A 176 14.42 -7.56 -9.97
N ALA A 177 14.99 -7.84 -8.79
CA ALA A 177 16.08 -7.04 -8.23
C ALA A 177 17.35 -7.07 -9.11
N ASN A 178 17.61 -8.19 -9.77
CA ASN A 178 18.76 -8.35 -10.67
C ASN A 178 18.42 -8.05 -12.14
N PHE A 179 17.22 -7.55 -12.44
CA PHE A 179 16.81 -7.27 -13.80
C PHE A 179 17.51 -6.01 -14.30
N THR A 180 18.52 -6.20 -15.16
CA THR A 180 19.28 -5.09 -15.77
C THR A 180 18.66 -4.60 -17.08
N GLY A 181 17.57 -5.21 -17.55
CA GLY A 181 17.02 -5.01 -18.89
C GLY A 181 17.87 -5.63 -20.00
N LYS A 182 19.05 -6.19 -19.68
CA LYS A 182 19.97 -6.76 -20.66
C LYS A 182 19.59 -8.19 -21.01
N VAL A 183 19.72 -8.52 -22.28
CA VAL A 183 19.66 -9.88 -22.78
C VAL A 183 21.07 -10.48 -22.89
N ARG A 184 21.14 -11.80 -22.75
CA ARG A 184 22.39 -12.54 -22.93
C ARG A 184 22.63 -12.76 -24.42
N TRP A 185 23.78 -12.32 -24.89
CA TRP A 185 24.34 -12.67 -26.19
C TRP A 185 25.62 -13.47 -26.04
N ASN A 186 25.95 -14.26 -27.05
CA ASN A 186 27.31 -14.73 -27.28
C ASN A 186 27.85 -13.95 -28.48
N CYS A 187 29.06 -13.40 -28.38
CA CYS A 187 29.70 -12.69 -29.49
C CYS A 187 29.84 -13.61 -30.70
N PRO A 188 29.42 -13.19 -31.92
CA PRO A 188 29.59 -13.99 -33.14
C PRO A 188 31.07 -14.33 -33.42
N GLY A 189 31.98 -13.39 -33.26
CA GLY A 189 33.40 -13.58 -33.55
C GLY A 189 34.21 -14.37 -32.52
N CYS A 190 33.93 -14.24 -31.21
CA CYS A 190 34.74 -14.90 -30.16
C CYS A 190 33.96 -15.84 -29.22
N GLY A 191 32.63 -15.93 -29.36
CA GLY A 191 31.78 -16.80 -28.56
C GLY A 191 31.57 -16.37 -27.09
N LYS A 192 32.26 -15.32 -26.61
CA LYS A 192 32.18 -14.88 -25.21
C LYS A 192 30.82 -14.27 -24.89
N ILE A 193 30.38 -14.43 -23.64
CA ILE A 193 29.08 -13.96 -23.18
C ILE A 193 29.12 -12.44 -22.96
N HIS A 194 28.14 -11.74 -23.54
CA HIS A 194 27.89 -10.32 -23.30
C HIS A 194 26.44 -10.12 -22.86
N TRP A 195 26.24 -9.16 -21.96
CA TRP A 195 24.91 -8.69 -21.57
C TRP A 195 24.70 -7.32 -22.18
N GLN A 196 23.79 -7.22 -23.14
CA GLN A 196 23.52 -6.00 -23.93
C GLN A 196 22.03 -5.64 -23.87
N LEU A 197 21.69 -4.39 -24.18
CA LEU A 197 20.30 -3.91 -24.09
C LEU A 197 19.50 -4.23 -25.34
N ASN A 198 20.13 -4.28 -26.51
CA ASN A 198 19.46 -4.62 -27.76
C ASN A 198 19.06 -6.10 -27.78
N PRO A 199 17.75 -6.42 -27.86
CA PRO A 199 17.30 -7.81 -27.87
C PRO A 199 17.28 -8.44 -29.26
N TYR A 200 17.52 -7.65 -30.32
CA TYR A 200 17.40 -8.10 -31.71
C TYR A 200 18.75 -8.23 -32.41
N ASP A 201 19.75 -7.46 -31.99
CA ASP A 201 21.07 -7.45 -32.62
C ASP A 201 22.19 -7.39 -31.59
N PHE A 202 23.36 -7.88 -31.99
CA PHE A 202 24.56 -7.87 -31.17
C PHE A 202 25.30 -6.54 -31.32
N ASP A 203 25.28 -5.72 -30.26
CA ASP A 203 25.81 -4.35 -30.27
C ASP A 203 27.35 -4.28 -30.34
N GLY A 204 28.05 -5.42 -30.24
CA GLY A 204 29.51 -5.51 -30.35
C GLY A 204 30.21 -6.11 -29.14
N CYS A 205 31.45 -6.56 -29.35
CA CYS A 205 32.24 -7.24 -28.33
C CYS A 205 33.23 -6.28 -27.66
N ALA A 206 33.15 -6.19 -26.33
CA ALA A 206 34.13 -5.44 -25.53
C ALA A 206 35.38 -6.27 -25.16
N HIS A 207 35.45 -7.52 -25.61
CA HIS A 207 36.60 -8.37 -25.32
C HIS A 207 37.79 -7.98 -26.20
N TRP A 208 38.93 -7.68 -25.56
CA TRP A 208 40.12 -7.14 -26.20
C TRP A 208 40.72 -8.04 -27.29
N ASP A 209 40.55 -9.36 -27.18
CA ASP A 209 41.03 -10.36 -28.14
C ASP A 209 40.03 -10.72 -29.25
N CYS A 210 38.87 -10.06 -29.31
CA CYS A 210 37.80 -10.46 -30.22
C CYS A 210 38.19 -10.17 -31.69
N PRO A 211 38.36 -11.18 -32.55
CA PRO A 211 38.94 -10.99 -33.88
C PRO A 211 38.13 -10.05 -34.80
N GLU A 212 36.82 -9.94 -34.56
CA GLU A 212 35.91 -9.10 -35.34
C GLU A 212 35.77 -7.67 -34.81
N TYR A 213 35.95 -7.45 -33.51
CA TYR A 213 35.59 -6.20 -32.83
C TYR A 213 36.76 -5.55 -32.07
N VAL A 214 38.01 -6.02 -32.24
CA VAL A 214 39.20 -5.36 -31.67
C VAL A 214 39.15 -3.88 -32.04
N ARG A 215 39.19 -2.99 -31.04
CA ARG A 215 39.49 -1.57 -31.27
C ARG A 215 40.89 -1.51 -31.84
N ARG A 216 41.00 -1.38 -33.16
CA ARG A 216 42.27 -1.00 -33.78
C ARG A 216 42.54 0.41 -33.30
N PHE A 217 43.47 0.55 -32.36
CA PHE A 217 44.08 1.84 -32.09
C PHE A 217 44.85 2.17 -33.37
N GLU A 218 44.30 3.08 -34.17
CA GLU A 218 45.02 3.65 -35.30
C GLU A 218 46.08 4.60 -34.72
N ASP A 219 47.35 4.37 -35.10
CA ASP A 219 48.51 5.20 -34.77
C ASP A 219 48.46 6.56 -35.50
#